data_AF-A0A4Q9PNQ0-F1
#
_entry.id   AF-A0A4Q9PNQ0-F1
#
_cell.length_a   1.000
_cell.length_b   1.000
_cell.length_c   1.000
_cell.angle_alpha   90.00
_cell.angle_beta   90.00
_cell.angle_gamma   90.00
#
_symmetry.space_group_name_H-M   'P 1'
#
loop_
_entity.id
_entity.type
_entity.pdbx_description
1 polymer ?
#
loop_
_entity_poly.entity_id
_entity_poly.type
_entity_poly.pdbx_seq_one_letter_code
_entity_poly.pdbx_strand_id
1 'polypeptide(L)'
;MKHLAGLLLLALSLAPTRAVHLPVSGVRVSEPLSQVARQDNDDITLAVSPVCGSLSGNVSDVNAGIHLPSVKTIVAFGDSYTDGGRQDGGPLPPPVITPPDAEAGGRSTNGRVWVEDLAGPFNATVMDYAQSGAVTDLSLWPSAVKKVDFLGQMQTFLNQSNDLDPETTLYIVFFGINDYEDSKTDGEANLQAAAQVILSQIRILASASTSARSFLVTDVYGRGTHTPAGDAMVQTIFSGLSDLNRGINSTGNGEGLNGKPPGPALKVAFAEFARIWDGVLDGSPGFEAFGYTSTDACIVDCSDTFCSTDGMCDDPDHYFYYIPGHPNKEGHVLMAEYVREVLDRCIEQ
;
A
#
# COMPACT_ATOMS: atom_id res chain seq x y z
N MET A 1 -102.13 11.45 -6.52
CA MET A 1 -102.76 12.15 -5.38
C MET A 1 -101.65 12.44 -4.37
N LYS A 2 -101.42 13.73 -4.05
CA LYS A 2 -101.03 14.34 -2.75
C LYS A 2 -100.22 13.43 -1.77
N HIS A 3 -99.05 13.76 -1.21
CA HIS A 3 -98.49 15.03 -0.71
C HIS A 3 -97.00 14.88 -0.31
N LEU A 4 -96.26 16.00 -0.41
CA LEU A 4 -95.19 16.55 0.44
C LEU A 4 -93.98 15.73 0.98
N ALA A 5 -92.80 16.15 0.51
CA ALA A 5 -91.69 16.83 1.23
C ALA A 5 -91.11 16.25 2.54
N GLY A 6 -89.78 16.07 2.52
CA GLY A 6 -88.91 15.92 3.70
C GLY A 6 -87.46 15.65 3.32
N LEU A 7 -86.69 16.70 3.02
CA LEU A 7 -85.24 16.65 2.81
C LEU A 7 -84.55 16.46 4.19
N LEU A 8 -83.83 15.37 4.40
CA LEU A 8 -83.03 15.15 5.61
C LEU A 8 -81.55 15.38 5.30
N LEU A 9 -80.98 16.45 5.86
CA LEU A 9 -79.53 16.67 5.92
C LEU A 9 -78.93 15.67 6.92
N LEU A 10 -78.00 14.82 6.46
CA LEU A 10 -77.04 14.16 7.35
C LEU A 10 -75.73 14.96 7.36
N ALA A 11 -75.51 15.68 8.45
CA ALA A 11 -74.20 16.20 8.82
C ALA A 11 -73.38 15.06 9.44
N LEU A 12 -72.35 14.58 8.74
CA LEU A 12 -71.35 13.68 9.32
C LEU A 12 -70.38 14.49 10.17
N SER A 13 -70.25 14.08 11.43
CA SER A 13 -69.31 14.61 12.41
C SER A 13 -67.85 14.36 12.02
N LEU A 14 -67.06 15.43 12.07
CA LEU A 14 -65.60 15.46 11.94
C LEU A 14 -64.92 14.67 13.06
N ALA A 15 -64.12 13.67 12.70
CA ALA A 15 -63.08 13.09 13.54
C ALA A 15 -61.71 13.64 13.07
N PRO A 16 -60.73 13.85 13.97
CA PRO A 16 -59.56 14.66 13.69
C PRO A 16 -58.60 13.99 12.71
N THR A 17 -58.07 14.79 11.79
CA THR A 17 -56.98 14.47 10.88
C THR A 17 -55.76 13.99 11.66
N ARG A 18 -55.47 12.68 11.60
CA ARG A 18 -54.10 12.18 11.82
C ARG A 18 -53.27 12.64 10.63
N ALA A 19 -52.28 13.49 10.88
CA ALA A 19 -51.24 13.78 9.92
C ALA A 19 -50.56 12.46 9.55
N VAL A 20 -50.64 12.09 8.27
CA VAL A 20 -49.82 11.04 7.69
C VAL A 20 -48.43 11.65 7.54
N HIS A 21 -47.51 11.31 8.44
CA HIS A 21 -46.08 11.49 8.17
C HIS A 21 -45.69 10.49 7.09
N LEU A 22 -45.56 11.00 5.86
CA LEU A 22 -44.78 10.33 4.81
C LEU A 22 -43.37 10.10 5.37
N PRO A 23 -42.80 8.89 5.25
CA PRO A 23 -41.41 8.70 5.57
C PRO A 23 -40.62 9.50 4.52
N VAL A 24 -39.98 10.57 4.97
CA VAL A 24 -38.89 11.18 4.22
C VAL A 24 -37.85 10.08 4.05
N SER A 25 -37.58 9.69 2.80
CA SER A 25 -36.46 8.82 2.46
C SER A 25 -35.21 9.40 3.11
N GLY A 26 -34.77 8.77 4.19
CA GLY A 26 -33.52 9.09 4.83
C GLY A 26 -32.43 8.91 3.80
N VAL A 27 -31.71 9.99 3.53
CA VAL A 27 -30.37 9.91 2.97
C VAL A 27 -29.62 8.89 3.82
N ARG A 28 -29.27 7.74 3.23
CA ARG A 28 -28.21 6.91 3.79
C ARG A 28 -26.97 7.79 3.76
N VAL A 29 -26.65 8.37 4.92
CA VAL A 29 -25.30 8.84 5.16
C VAL A 29 -24.44 7.60 5.00
N SER A 30 -23.64 7.59 3.94
CA SER A 30 -22.55 6.64 3.78
C SER A 30 -21.70 6.75 5.04
N GLU A 31 -21.72 5.71 5.88
CA GLU A 31 -20.68 5.54 6.87
C GLU A 31 -19.32 5.60 6.15
N PRO A 32 -18.31 6.28 6.72
CA PRO A 32 -17.00 6.32 6.11
C PRO A 32 -16.50 4.88 5.95
N LEU A 33 -15.92 4.58 4.78
CA LEU A 33 -15.34 3.28 4.42
C LEU A 33 -14.34 2.74 5.46
N SER A 34 -13.87 3.59 6.39
CA SER A 34 -13.02 3.21 7.52
C SER A 34 -13.65 2.25 8.53
N GLN A 35 -14.99 2.13 8.59
CA GLN A 35 -15.65 1.20 9.51
C GLN A 35 -15.99 -0.17 8.90
N VAL A 36 -15.95 -0.32 7.57
CA VAL A 36 -16.42 -1.54 6.88
C VAL A 36 -15.35 -2.63 6.78
N ALA A 37 -14.11 -2.37 7.21
CA ALA A 37 -13.01 -3.32 7.11
C ALA A 37 -12.08 -3.35 8.33
N ARG A 38 -12.60 -3.20 9.55
CA ARG A 38 -11.96 -3.89 10.68
C ARG A 38 -12.41 -5.35 10.61
N GLN A 39 -11.72 -6.13 9.76
CA GLN A 39 -11.59 -7.56 10.07
C GLN A 39 -11.04 -7.65 11.50
N ASP A 40 -11.43 -8.68 12.27
CA ASP A 40 -10.69 -9.03 13.49
C ASP A 40 -9.23 -9.20 13.06
N ASN A 41 -8.40 -8.18 13.30
CA ASN A 41 -6.96 -8.15 13.08
C ASN A 41 -6.28 -8.63 14.36
N ASP A 42 -6.86 -9.64 15.00
CA ASP A 42 -6.44 -10.20 16.29
C ASP A 42 -6.17 -9.10 17.36
N ASP A 43 -7.10 -8.14 17.51
CA ASP A 43 -6.99 -6.95 18.39
C ASP A 43 -5.81 -5.99 18.10
N ILE A 44 -5.02 -6.25 17.05
CA ILE A 44 -3.97 -5.35 16.54
C ILE A 44 -4.59 -4.18 15.78
N THR A 45 -4.16 -2.95 16.07
CA THR A 45 -4.70 -1.74 15.43
C THR A 45 -3.63 -0.72 15.11
N LEU A 46 -3.85 0.09 14.07
CA LEU A 46 -2.95 1.18 13.72
C LEU A 46 -3.01 2.28 14.79
N ALA A 47 -1.93 2.47 15.55
CA ALA A 47 -1.84 3.44 16.64
C ALA A 47 -1.15 4.77 16.24
N VAL A 48 -0.79 4.91 14.96
CA VAL A 48 -0.23 6.13 14.37
C VAL A 48 -1.12 6.62 13.23
N SER A 49 -0.97 7.87 12.83
CA SER A 49 -1.65 8.41 11.65
C SER A 49 -0.64 8.95 10.65
N PRO A 50 -0.97 9.00 9.35
CA PRO A 50 -0.18 9.69 8.35
C PRO A 50 0.12 11.14 8.72
N VAL A 51 1.31 11.60 8.35
CA VAL A 51 1.75 12.99 8.43
C VAL A 51 1.60 13.60 7.05
N CYS A 52 0.39 14.08 6.76
CA CYS A 52 0.09 14.67 5.46
C CYS A 52 0.89 15.96 5.21
N GLY A 53 1.44 16.09 4.01
CA GLY A 53 2.09 17.31 3.53
C GLY A 53 1.89 17.52 2.04
N SER A 54 2.59 18.49 1.47
CA SER A 54 2.56 18.74 0.03
C SER A 54 3.53 17.81 -0.70
N LEU A 55 3.23 17.45 -1.95
CA LEU A 55 4.14 16.78 -2.89
C LEU A 55 5.23 17.74 -3.38
N SER A 56 5.87 18.47 -2.46
CA SER A 56 7.02 19.33 -2.69
C SER A 56 7.71 19.63 -1.35
N GLY A 57 9.03 19.84 -1.39
CA GLY A 57 9.81 20.09 -0.18
C GLY A 57 10.18 18.79 0.54
N ASN A 58 10.04 18.77 1.86
CA ASN A 58 10.42 17.61 2.68
C ASN A 58 9.46 16.44 2.47
N VAL A 59 9.98 15.22 2.65
CA VAL A 59 9.18 13.98 2.66
C VAL A 59 7.97 14.12 3.60
N SER A 60 6.81 13.72 3.11
CA SER A 60 5.56 13.62 3.86
C SER A 60 4.64 12.62 3.17
N ASP A 61 3.60 12.17 3.88
CA ASP A 61 2.56 11.36 3.26
C ASP A 61 1.71 12.23 2.31
N VAL A 62 1.44 11.72 1.11
CA VAL A 62 0.71 12.49 0.10
C VAL A 62 0.02 11.59 -0.92
N ASN A 63 -1.13 12.04 -1.39
CA ASN A 63 -1.88 11.48 -2.50
C ASN A 63 -2.22 12.57 -3.52
N ALA A 64 -1.50 12.59 -4.63
CA ALA A 64 -1.71 13.48 -5.76
C ALA A 64 -2.50 12.78 -6.89
N GLY A 65 -3.70 12.29 -6.57
CA GLY A 65 -4.72 11.92 -7.55
C GLY A 65 -5.03 10.43 -7.70
N ILE A 66 -4.56 9.56 -6.81
CA ILE A 66 -4.98 8.15 -6.77
C ILE A 66 -6.34 8.05 -6.07
N HIS A 67 -7.28 7.35 -6.70
CA HIS A 67 -8.58 7.04 -6.14
C HIS A 67 -8.72 5.52 -6.03
N LEU A 68 -8.45 4.99 -4.85
CA LEU A 68 -8.37 3.55 -4.60
C LEU A 68 -9.66 2.78 -4.99
N PRO A 69 -10.89 3.29 -4.74
CA PRO A 69 -12.12 2.60 -5.15
C PRO A 69 -12.31 2.40 -6.66
N SER A 70 -11.56 3.11 -7.51
CA SER A 70 -11.57 2.89 -8.96
C SER A 70 -10.53 1.89 -9.46
N VAL A 71 -9.62 1.43 -8.58
CA VAL A 71 -8.58 0.47 -8.94
C VAL A 71 -9.19 -0.91 -9.11
N LYS A 72 -8.89 -1.55 -10.25
CA LYS A 72 -9.29 -2.92 -10.60
C LYS A 72 -8.10 -3.87 -10.68
N THR A 73 -6.91 -3.34 -10.91
CA THR A 73 -5.67 -4.11 -10.98
C THR A 73 -4.59 -3.38 -10.21
N ILE A 74 -3.87 -4.11 -9.36
CA ILE A 74 -2.63 -3.67 -8.71
C ILE A 74 -1.50 -4.45 -9.36
N VAL A 75 -0.52 -3.75 -9.93
CA VAL A 75 0.75 -4.34 -10.37
C VAL A 75 1.79 -4.01 -9.31
N ALA A 76 2.29 -5.02 -8.59
CA ALA A 76 3.18 -4.82 -7.46
C ALA A 76 4.62 -5.22 -7.82
N PHE A 77 5.56 -4.31 -7.55
CA PHE A 77 6.99 -4.54 -7.62
C PHE A 77 7.60 -4.28 -6.24
N GLY A 78 8.50 -5.14 -5.82
CA GLY A 78 9.18 -4.95 -4.55
C GLY A 78 9.95 -6.15 -4.03
N ASP A 79 10.09 -6.21 -2.71
CA ASP A 79 10.88 -7.22 -2.02
C ASP A 79 10.00 -8.20 -1.20
N SER A 80 10.57 -8.81 -0.15
CA SER A 80 9.92 -9.80 0.71
C SER A 80 8.71 -9.26 1.47
N TYR A 81 8.56 -7.93 1.61
CA TYR A 81 7.38 -7.36 2.26
C TYR A 81 6.18 -7.30 1.31
N THR A 82 6.40 -7.54 0.01
CA THR A 82 5.37 -7.48 -1.04
C THR A 82 5.22 -8.81 -1.78
N ASP A 83 6.23 -9.69 -1.77
CA ASP A 83 6.21 -11.00 -2.44
C ASP A 83 5.13 -11.95 -1.84
N GLY A 84 4.11 -12.19 -2.63
CA GLY A 84 2.97 -13.08 -2.43
C GLY A 84 3.25 -14.56 -2.72
N GLY A 85 4.49 -14.94 -2.99
CA GLY A 85 4.90 -16.31 -3.29
C GLY A 85 4.74 -16.71 -4.75
N ARG A 86 4.41 -15.77 -5.64
CA ARG A 86 4.43 -15.95 -7.10
C ARG A 86 4.77 -14.64 -7.80
N GLN A 87 5.86 -14.64 -8.57
CA GLN A 87 6.55 -13.43 -9.01
C GLN A 87 6.39 -13.12 -10.52
N ASP A 88 5.34 -13.66 -11.16
CA ASP A 88 5.12 -13.55 -12.62
C ASP A 88 3.80 -12.84 -12.99
N GLY A 89 3.13 -12.21 -12.02
CA GLY A 89 1.84 -11.55 -12.20
C GLY A 89 0.63 -12.51 -12.24
N GLY A 90 0.84 -13.81 -12.10
CA GLY A 90 -0.22 -14.81 -12.04
C GLY A 90 -0.91 -14.89 -10.67
N PRO A 91 -1.97 -15.72 -10.54
CA PRO A 91 -2.69 -15.89 -9.28
C PRO A 91 -1.78 -16.37 -8.16
N LEU A 92 -1.84 -15.69 -7.01
CA LEU A 92 -1.06 -16.05 -5.84
C LEU A 92 -1.53 -17.38 -5.23
N PRO A 93 -0.61 -18.19 -4.66
CA PRO A 93 -0.97 -19.35 -3.87
C PRO A 93 -1.78 -18.94 -2.62
N PRO A 94 -2.56 -19.87 -2.03
CA PRO A 94 -3.26 -19.60 -0.77
C PRO A 94 -2.27 -19.20 0.34
N PRO A 95 -2.58 -18.15 1.14
CA PRO A 95 -1.73 -17.68 2.23
C PRO A 95 -1.88 -18.59 3.45
N VAL A 96 -1.38 -19.83 3.35
CA VAL A 96 -1.51 -20.85 4.39
C VAL A 96 -0.15 -21.40 4.79
N ILE A 97 0.05 -21.56 6.09
CA ILE A 97 1.23 -22.22 6.68
C ILE A 97 1.14 -23.73 6.43
N THR A 98 2.23 -24.30 5.91
CA THR A 98 2.37 -25.76 5.74
C THR A 98 3.65 -26.22 6.45
N PRO A 99 3.55 -26.61 7.74
CA PRO A 99 4.70 -26.99 8.54
C PRO A 99 5.54 -28.11 7.86
N PRO A 100 6.87 -28.07 7.99
CA PRO A 100 7.64 -27.18 8.87
C PRO A 100 7.87 -25.78 8.30
N ASP A 101 7.44 -25.49 7.08
CA ASP A 101 7.64 -24.19 6.45
C ASP A 101 6.80 -23.11 7.14
N ALA A 102 7.49 -22.07 7.61
CA ALA A 102 6.89 -20.92 8.26
C ALA A 102 6.36 -19.89 7.27
N GLU A 103 6.67 -19.97 5.97
CA GLU A 103 6.27 -18.97 4.98
C GLU A 103 4.90 -19.30 4.36
N ALA A 104 3.90 -18.44 4.61
CA ALA A 104 2.51 -18.71 4.21
C ALA A 104 2.34 -18.64 2.68
N GLY A 105 2.23 -19.81 2.04
CA GLY A 105 2.19 -19.88 0.58
C GLY A 105 3.42 -19.23 -0.09
N GLY A 106 4.58 -19.24 0.57
CA GLY A 106 5.82 -18.61 0.07
C GLY A 106 5.96 -17.11 0.35
N ARG A 107 5.09 -16.53 1.19
CA ARG A 107 5.25 -15.16 1.71
C ARG A 107 6.19 -15.17 2.89
N SER A 108 7.05 -14.17 3.03
CA SER A 108 7.93 -13.98 4.21
C SER A 108 7.18 -13.49 5.45
N THR A 109 6.00 -14.05 5.71
CA THR A 109 5.09 -13.78 6.85
C THR A 109 4.14 -14.98 7.06
N ASN A 110 3.27 -14.92 8.08
CA ASN A 110 2.33 -15.99 8.43
C ASN A 110 0.94 -15.91 7.79
N GLY A 111 0.74 -14.98 6.85
CA GLY A 111 -0.53 -14.76 6.18
C GLY A 111 -0.37 -13.96 4.90
N ARG A 112 -1.34 -13.10 4.61
CA ARG A 112 -1.29 -12.22 3.43
C ARG A 112 -0.26 -11.11 3.62
N VAL A 113 0.29 -10.63 2.51
CA VAL A 113 1.09 -9.40 2.47
C VAL A 113 0.19 -8.19 2.19
N TRP A 114 0.66 -7.00 2.54
CA TRP A 114 -0.16 -5.78 2.60
C TRP A 114 -0.87 -5.42 1.28
N VAL A 115 -0.27 -5.73 0.12
CA VAL A 115 -0.89 -5.45 -1.20
C VAL A 115 -2.13 -6.30 -1.45
N GLU A 116 -2.23 -7.49 -0.87
CA GLU A 116 -3.42 -8.34 -0.95
C GLU A 116 -4.57 -7.75 -0.13
N ASP A 117 -4.28 -7.25 1.07
CA ASP A 117 -5.25 -6.58 1.93
C ASP A 117 -5.66 -5.20 1.42
N LEU A 118 -4.76 -4.52 0.70
CA LEU A 118 -5.10 -3.28 -0.02
C LEU A 118 -6.08 -3.55 -1.18
N ALA A 119 -5.90 -4.67 -1.90
CA ALA A 119 -6.75 -5.05 -3.04
C ALA A 119 -8.12 -5.59 -2.62
N GLY A 120 -8.18 -6.33 -1.51
CA GLY A 120 -9.34 -7.09 -1.05
C GLY A 120 -10.66 -6.31 -1.02
N PRO A 121 -10.74 -5.14 -0.35
CA PRO A 121 -11.97 -4.37 -0.23
C PRO A 121 -12.61 -3.94 -1.56
N PHE A 122 -11.80 -3.86 -2.63
CA PHE A 122 -12.24 -3.41 -3.96
C PHE A 122 -12.29 -4.53 -4.98
N ASN A 123 -11.98 -5.77 -4.56
CA ASN A 123 -11.86 -6.93 -5.44
C ASN A 123 -10.93 -6.66 -6.63
N ALA A 124 -9.84 -5.92 -6.37
CA ALA A 124 -8.80 -5.68 -7.36
C ALA A 124 -7.96 -6.95 -7.56
N THR A 125 -7.52 -7.18 -8.79
CA THR A 125 -6.56 -8.27 -9.08
C THR A 125 -5.15 -7.81 -8.70
N VAL A 126 -4.42 -8.63 -7.93
CA VAL A 126 -2.99 -8.41 -7.68
C VAL A 126 -2.18 -9.16 -8.72
N MET A 127 -1.40 -8.43 -9.51
CA MET A 127 -0.36 -8.95 -10.38
C MET A 127 0.98 -8.69 -9.70
N ASP A 128 1.48 -9.72 -9.02
CA ASP A 128 2.67 -9.60 -8.21
C ASP A 128 3.95 -10.01 -8.96
N TYR A 129 4.94 -9.13 -8.91
CA TYR A 129 6.28 -9.32 -9.44
C TYR A 129 7.35 -9.15 -8.36
N ALA A 130 6.97 -8.79 -7.12
CA ALA A 130 7.89 -8.62 -6.01
C ALA A 130 8.59 -9.94 -5.71
N GLN A 131 9.89 -9.85 -5.41
CA GLN A 131 10.74 -11.01 -5.13
C GLN A 131 11.44 -10.83 -3.80
N SER A 132 11.30 -11.79 -2.89
CA SER A 132 12.02 -11.80 -1.61
C SER A 132 13.52 -11.54 -1.80
N GLY A 133 14.07 -10.59 -1.04
CA GLY A 133 15.47 -10.15 -1.10
C GLY A 133 15.83 -9.26 -2.30
N ALA A 134 14.86 -8.77 -3.07
CA ALA A 134 15.15 -7.89 -4.19
C ALA A 134 15.71 -6.53 -3.74
N VAL A 135 16.78 -6.13 -4.42
CA VAL A 135 17.34 -4.78 -4.41
C VAL A 135 16.84 -3.98 -5.62
N THR A 136 17.14 -2.69 -5.71
CA THR A 136 16.79 -1.92 -6.92
C THR A 136 17.58 -2.35 -8.16
N ASP A 137 18.89 -2.59 -8.05
CA ASP A 137 19.78 -2.98 -9.15
C ASP A 137 21.00 -3.76 -8.63
N LEU A 138 21.18 -5.00 -9.08
CA LEU A 138 22.29 -5.87 -8.64
C LEU A 138 23.68 -5.31 -8.97
N SER A 139 23.80 -4.40 -9.93
CA SER A 139 25.07 -3.75 -10.25
C SER A 139 25.54 -2.76 -9.18
N LEU A 140 24.60 -2.24 -8.37
CA LEU A 140 24.88 -1.40 -7.21
C LEU A 140 25.24 -2.22 -5.96
N TRP A 141 24.74 -3.46 -5.89
CA TRP A 141 24.76 -4.31 -4.70
C TRP A 141 25.39 -5.69 -4.98
N PRO A 142 26.70 -5.76 -5.29
CA PRO A 142 27.37 -7.03 -5.54
C PRO A 142 27.29 -8.00 -4.35
N SER A 143 27.13 -7.51 -3.11
CA SER A 143 26.98 -8.32 -1.91
C SER A 143 25.60 -8.96 -1.73
N ALA A 144 24.57 -8.51 -2.48
CA ALA A 144 23.20 -9.02 -2.39
C ALA A 144 23.13 -10.54 -2.41
N VAL A 145 22.54 -11.15 -1.38
CA VAL A 145 22.49 -12.61 -1.23
C VAL A 145 21.61 -13.24 -2.30
N LYS A 146 20.37 -12.74 -2.43
CA LYS A 146 19.45 -13.14 -3.49
C LYS A 146 19.76 -12.32 -4.73
N LYS A 147 20.11 -12.99 -5.84
CA LYS A 147 20.47 -12.34 -7.11
C LYS A 147 19.22 -11.97 -7.92
N VAL A 148 18.37 -11.15 -7.31
CA VAL A 148 17.11 -10.65 -7.85
C VAL A 148 17.01 -9.15 -7.62
N ASP A 149 16.44 -8.41 -8.57
CA ASP A 149 16.30 -6.96 -8.49
C ASP A 149 15.06 -6.42 -9.22
N PHE A 150 14.78 -5.14 -9.02
CA PHE A 150 13.68 -4.45 -9.69
C PHE A 150 13.80 -4.53 -11.22
N LEU A 151 15.01 -4.47 -11.78
CA LEU A 151 15.24 -4.55 -13.23
C LEU A 151 14.77 -5.89 -13.80
N GLY A 152 15.04 -7.01 -13.11
CA GLY A 152 14.56 -8.33 -13.49
C GLY A 152 13.04 -8.48 -13.38
N GLN A 153 12.43 -7.90 -12.34
CA GLN A 153 10.97 -7.85 -12.19
C GLN A 153 10.32 -7.08 -13.34
N MET A 154 10.87 -5.92 -13.66
CA MET A 154 10.45 -5.08 -14.78
C MET A 154 10.60 -5.79 -16.12
N GLN A 155 11.70 -6.51 -16.34
CA GLN A 155 11.90 -7.30 -17.54
C GLN A 155 10.82 -8.39 -17.67
N THR A 156 10.48 -9.07 -16.58
CA THR A 156 9.42 -10.09 -16.56
C THR A 156 8.07 -9.50 -16.95
N PHE A 157 7.66 -8.41 -16.30
CA PHE A 157 6.41 -7.70 -16.59
C PHE A 157 6.34 -7.21 -18.05
N LEU A 158 7.38 -6.52 -18.53
CA LEU A 158 7.39 -5.93 -19.87
C LEU A 158 7.39 -6.99 -20.98
N ASN A 159 8.05 -8.13 -20.76
CA ASN A 159 8.08 -9.23 -21.73
C ASN A 159 6.71 -9.90 -21.93
N GLN A 160 5.79 -9.76 -20.97
CA GLN A 160 4.44 -10.32 -21.07
C GLN A 160 3.52 -9.46 -21.94
N SER A 161 3.88 -8.20 -22.24
CA SER A 161 3.09 -7.29 -23.06
C SER A 161 1.63 -7.18 -22.59
N ASN A 162 1.44 -7.05 -21.28
CA ASN A 162 0.11 -6.95 -20.66
C ASN A 162 -0.69 -5.77 -21.24
N ASP A 163 -1.97 -5.98 -21.53
CA ASP A 163 -2.92 -4.94 -21.96
C ASP A 163 -3.78 -4.51 -20.77
N LEU A 164 -3.23 -3.60 -19.95
CA LEU A 164 -3.84 -3.13 -18.72
C LEU A 164 -4.46 -1.74 -18.93
N ASP A 165 -5.65 -1.52 -18.38
CA ASP A 165 -6.33 -0.22 -18.44
C ASP A 165 -5.62 0.80 -17.52
N PRO A 166 -4.98 1.85 -18.06
CA PRO A 166 -4.19 2.78 -17.28
C PRO A 166 -5.01 3.64 -16.32
N GLU A 167 -6.33 3.75 -16.52
CA GLU A 167 -7.20 4.50 -15.61
C GLU A 167 -7.65 3.68 -14.39
N THR A 168 -7.54 2.35 -14.47
CA THR A 168 -7.96 1.44 -13.38
C THR A 168 -6.83 0.54 -12.87
N THR A 169 -5.61 0.73 -13.36
CA THR A 169 -4.41 0.04 -12.89
C THR A 169 -3.56 0.93 -11.99
N LEU A 170 -3.27 0.45 -10.78
CA LEU A 170 -2.33 1.05 -9.84
C LEU A 170 -1.01 0.26 -9.88
N TYR A 171 0.10 0.96 -10.08
CA TYR A 171 1.44 0.38 -10.00
C TYR A 171 2.01 0.70 -8.62
N ILE A 172 2.42 -0.32 -7.88
CA ILE A 172 3.02 -0.19 -6.55
C ILE A 172 4.52 -0.49 -6.67
N VAL A 173 5.34 0.38 -6.08
CA VAL A 173 6.78 0.19 -6.00
C VAL A 173 7.22 0.28 -4.54
N PHE A 174 7.73 -0.82 -4.01
CA PHE A 174 8.27 -0.94 -2.65
C PHE A 174 9.72 -1.46 -2.72
N PHE A 175 10.71 -0.64 -2.43
CA PHE A 175 12.12 -1.05 -2.38
C PHE A 175 12.88 -0.22 -1.36
N GLY A 176 14.05 -0.68 -0.94
CA GLY A 176 14.96 0.07 -0.08
C GLY A 176 15.50 -0.74 1.10
N ILE A 177 14.79 -1.76 1.57
CA ILE A 177 15.22 -2.61 2.68
C ILE A 177 16.55 -3.29 2.36
N ASN A 178 16.59 -4.05 1.27
CA ASN A 178 17.78 -4.81 0.90
C ASN A 178 18.90 -3.88 0.41
N ASP A 179 18.55 -2.81 -0.32
CA ASP A 179 19.51 -1.77 -0.72
C ASP A 179 20.22 -1.16 0.49
N TYR A 180 19.48 -0.83 1.55
CA TYR A 180 20.03 -0.29 2.79
C TYR A 180 20.92 -1.31 3.52
N GLU A 181 20.48 -2.57 3.63
CA GLU A 181 21.30 -3.61 4.25
C GLU A 181 22.60 -3.85 3.50
N ASP A 182 22.55 -4.01 2.17
CA ASP A 182 23.73 -4.23 1.34
C ASP A 182 24.64 -2.99 1.31
N SER A 183 24.10 -1.79 1.48
CA SER A 183 24.89 -0.55 1.55
C SER A 183 25.88 -0.51 2.72
N LYS A 184 25.63 -1.28 3.80
CA LYS A 184 26.56 -1.43 4.92
C LYS A 184 27.85 -2.15 4.51
N THR A 185 27.81 -2.90 3.41
CA THR A 185 28.96 -3.60 2.82
C THR A 185 29.46 -2.89 1.55
N ASP A 186 28.57 -2.55 0.63
CA ASP A 186 28.89 -2.07 -0.71
C ASP A 186 29.01 -0.53 -0.81
N GLY A 187 28.59 0.18 0.23
CA GLY A 187 28.76 1.62 0.41
C GLY A 187 27.46 2.43 0.28
N GLU A 188 27.17 3.21 1.32
CA GLU A 188 25.96 4.06 1.43
C GLU A 188 25.79 5.08 0.29
N ALA A 189 26.87 5.46 -0.41
CA ALA A 189 26.79 6.36 -1.56
C ALA A 189 25.93 5.81 -2.72
N ASN A 190 25.79 4.48 -2.82
CA ASN A 190 25.00 3.83 -3.86
C ASN A 190 23.49 4.00 -3.66
N LEU A 191 23.01 4.35 -2.46
CA LEU A 191 21.59 4.56 -2.17
C LEU A 191 20.98 5.69 -3.02
N GLN A 192 21.78 6.70 -3.38
CA GLN A 192 21.34 7.74 -4.31
C GLN A 192 21.11 7.21 -5.72
N ALA A 193 21.94 6.26 -6.18
CA ALA A 193 21.73 5.60 -7.46
C ALA A 193 20.50 4.69 -7.41
N ALA A 194 20.27 3.98 -6.30
CA ALA A 194 19.06 3.16 -6.10
C ALA A 194 17.76 3.97 -6.21
N ALA A 195 17.72 5.18 -5.61
CA ALA A 195 16.59 6.11 -5.82
C ALA A 195 16.36 6.44 -7.30
N GLN A 196 17.43 6.66 -8.07
CA GLN A 196 17.32 6.95 -9.50
C GLN A 196 16.85 5.74 -10.30
N VAL A 197 17.20 4.51 -9.89
CA VAL A 197 16.67 3.28 -10.50
C VAL A 197 15.16 3.25 -10.37
N ILE A 198 14.60 3.47 -9.17
CA ILE A 198 13.14 3.52 -8.94
C ILE A 198 12.46 4.53 -9.87
N LEU A 199 12.96 5.77 -9.91
CA LEU A 199 12.40 6.84 -10.75
C LEU A 199 12.52 6.52 -12.24
N SER A 200 13.60 5.85 -12.66
CA SER A 200 13.79 5.43 -14.05
C SER A 200 12.80 4.34 -14.47
N GLN A 201 12.53 3.36 -13.62
CA GLN A 201 11.57 2.29 -13.91
C GLN A 201 10.13 2.81 -13.96
N ILE A 202 9.77 3.76 -13.09
CA ILE A 202 8.47 4.45 -13.17
C ILE A 202 8.31 5.16 -14.51
N ARG A 203 9.36 5.84 -15.01
CA ARG A 203 9.33 6.45 -16.36
C ARG A 203 9.16 5.42 -17.48
N ILE A 204 9.79 4.25 -17.35
CA ILE A 204 9.65 3.15 -18.33
C ILE A 204 8.20 2.66 -18.35
N LEU A 205 7.58 2.41 -17.19
CA LEU A 205 6.17 2.03 -17.07
C LEU A 205 5.23 3.11 -17.62
N ALA A 206 5.54 4.39 -17.39
CA ALA A 206 4.74 5.50 -17.90
C ALA A 206 4.84 5.67 -19.42
N SER A 207 5.90 5.15 -20.05
CA SER A 207 6.15 5.26 -21.49
C SER A 207 5.10 4.50 -22.32
N ALA A 208 5.10 4.73 -23.63
CA ALA A 208 4.04 4.27 -24.53
C ALA A 208 3.78 2.75 -24.51
N SER A 209 4.77 1.91 -24.14
CA SER A 209 4.62 0.46 -24.10
C SER A 209 3.63 -0.04 -23.04
N THR A 210 3.49 0.68 -21.94
CA THR A 210 2.60 0.30 -20.82
C THR A 210 1.60 1.41 -20.50
N SER A 211 1.94 2.67 -20.79
CA SER A 211 1.09 3.85 -20.58
C SER A 211 0.56 3.97 -19.16
N ALA A 212 1.29 3.46 -18.16
CA ALA A 212 0.92 3.53 -16.75
C ALA A 212 0.71 4.98 -16.29
N ARG A 213 -0.30 5.23 -15.45
CA ARG A 213 -0.66 6.58 -14.99
C ARG A 213 -0.77 6.75 -13.48
N SER A 214 -0.93 5.68 -12.72
CA SER A 214 -1.12 5.73 -11.27
C SER A 214 -0.02 4.96 -10.56
N PHE A 215 0.74 5.63 -9.70
CA PHE A 215 1.88 5.05 -8.98
C PHE A 215 1.80 5.32 -7.48
N LEU A 216 1.81 4.27 -6.67
CA LEU A 216 2.03 4.37 -5.23
C LEU A 216 3.46 3.91 -4.95
N VAL A 217 4.24 4.76 -4.27
CA VAL A 217 5.56 4.39 -3.77
C VAL A 217 5.52 4.41 -2.25
N THR A 218 6.11 3.41 -1.62
CA THR A 218 6.15 3.30 -0.17
C THR A 218 7.57 2.98 0.28
N ASP A 219 7.95 3.45 1.47
CA ASP A 219 9.30 3.26 1.99
C ASP A 219 9.31 2.87 3.47
N VAL A 220 10.22 1.94 3.81
CA VAL A 220 10.67 1.63 5.17
C VAL A 220 12.10 1.07 5.13
N TYR A 221 12.99 1.72 4.37
CA TYR A 221 14.33 1.18 4.06
C TYR A 221 15.08 0.65 5.30
N GLY A 222 15.00 1.37 6.41
CA GLY A 222 15.76 1.06 7.63
C GLY A 222 14.96 0.33 8.71
N ARG A 223 13.68 0.01 8.47
CA ARG A 223 12.81 -0.68 9.45
C ARG A 223 12.87 -0.02 10.84
N GLY A 224 12.67 1.30 10.88
CA GLY A 224 12.77 2.13 12.09
C GLY A 224 14.16 2.71 12.37
N THR A 225 15.18 2.33 11.59
CA THR A 225 16.49 2.98 11.63
C THR A 225 16.56 4.12 10.61
N HIS A 226 17.01 5.29 11.06
CA HIS A 226 17.19 6.47 10.20
C HIS A 226 18.67 6.82 10.07
N THR A 227 19.16 7.02 8.83
CA THR A 227 20.52 7.48 8.54
C THR A 227 20.50 8.61 7.51
N PRO A 228 21.49 9.52 7.52
CA PRO A 228 21.54 10.60 6.53
C PRO A 228 21.52 10.12 5.07
N ALA A 229 22.11 8.96 4.76
CA ALA A 229 22.14 8.43 3.40
C ALA A 229 20.80 7.80 2.98
N GLY A 230 20.15 7.06 3.89
CA GLY A 230 18.83 6.49 3.65
C GLY A 230 17.75 7.57 3.56
N ASP A 231 17.73 8.52 4.48
CA ASP A 231 16.78 9.66 4.45
C ASP A 231 16.95 10.48 3.16
N ALA A 232 18.19 10.66 2.70
CA ALA A 232 18.46 11.31 1.43
C ALA A 232 17.99 10.47 0.23
N MET A 233 18.00 9.13 0.29
CA MET A 233 17.44 8.27 -0.75
C MET A 233 15.93 8.48 -0.85
N VAL A 234 15.23 8.42 0.29
CA VAL A 234 13.78 8.65 0.37
C VAL A 234 13.42 10.06 -0.13
N GLN A 235 14.15 11.08 0.27
CA GLN A 235 13.96 12.45 -0.21
C GLN A 235 14.15 12.58 -1.72
N THR A 236 15.12 11.88 -2.31
CA THR A 236 15.32 11.84 -3.77
C THR A 236 14.13 11.18 -4.48
N ILE A 237 13.62 10.06 -3.96
CA ILE A 237 12.42 9.40 -4.50
C ILE A 237 11.23 10.36 -4.43
N PHE A 238 10.96 10.94 -3.26
CA PHE A 238 9.85 11.86 -3.05
C PHE A 238 9.90 13.08 -3.98
N SER A 239 11.08 13.69 -4.12
CA SER A 239 11.29 14.83 -5.04
C SER A 239 11.07 14.41 -6.50
N GLY A 240 11.54 13.23 -6.88
CA GLY A 240 11.31 12.67 -8.21
C GLY A 240 9.83 12.38 -8.50
N LEU A 241 9.04 11.97 -7.52
CA LEU A 241 7.59 11.82 -7.65
C LEU A 241 6.89 13.15 -7.89
N SER A 242 7.34 14.23 -7.24
CA SER A 242 6.88 15.60 -7.53
C SER A 242 7.14 15.99 -8.99
N ASP A 243 8.35 15.72 -9.49
CA ASP A 243 8.70 15.98 -10.88
C ASP A 243 7.83 15.17 -11.85
N LEU A 244 7.65 13.88 -11.58
CA LEU A 244 6.80 12.98 -12.39
C LEU A 244 5.33 13.43 -12.41
N ASN A 245 4.77 13.85 -11.27
CA ASN A 245 3.41 14.39 -11.21
C ASN A 245 3.25 15.66 -12.04
N ARG A 246 4.29 16.51 -12.06
CA ARG A 246 4.33 17.76 -12.84
C ARG A 246 4.72 17.56 -14.31
N GLY A 247 5.04 16.34 -14.72
CA GLY A 247 5.54 16.02 -16.06
C GLY A 247 6.89 16.68 -16.34
N ILE A 248 7.83 16.59 -15.40
CA ILE A 248 9.20 17.13 -15.45
C ILE A 248 10.21 15.97 -15.50
N ASN A 249 11.21 16.09 -16.37
CA ASN A 249 12.26 15.10 -16.51
C ASN A 249 13.41 15.34 -15.51
N SER A 250 14.34 14.38 -15.44
CA SER A 250 15.51 14.45 -14.55
C SER A 250 16.48 15.63 -14.80
N THR A 251 16.28 16.41 -15.87
CA THR A 251 17.06 17.62 -16.17
C THR A 251 16.32 18.93 -15.79
N GLY A 252 15.13 18.83 -15.19
CA GLY A 252 14.30 19.97 -14.82
C GLY A 252 13.51 20.58 -15.99
N ASN A 253 13.49 19.93 -17.15
CA ASN A 253 12.71 20.35 -18.31
C ASN A 253 11.36 19.61 -18.33
N GLY A 254 10.31 20.25 -18.87
CA GLY A 254 9.04 19.57 -19.06
C GLY A 254 9.17 18.39 -20.05
N GLU A 255 8.54 17.26 -19.73
CA GLU A 255 8.54 16.03 -20.55
C GLU A 255 7.63 16.12 -21.78
N GLY A 256 6.95 17.24 -21.99
CA GLY A 256 6.12 17.47 -23.16
C GLY A 256 6.84 18.18 -24.31
N LEU A 257 6.08 18.60 -25.33
CA LEU A 257 6.64 19.21 -26.53
C LEU A 257 7.45 20.48 -26.21
N ASN A 258 8.67 20.57 -26.73
CA ASN A 258 9.60 21.69 -26.61
C ASN A 258 10.06 22.03 -25.17
N GLY A 259 10.17 21.03 -24.27
CA GLY A 259 10.66 21.25 -22.91
C GLY A 259 9.69 22.03 -22.01
N LYS A 260 8.45 22.23 -22.48
CA LYS A 260 7.35 22.80 -21.70
C LYS A 260 6.53 21.65 -21.10
N PRO A 261 5.96 21.79 -19.89
CA PRO A 261 5.13 20.74 -19.30
C PRO A 261 3.81 20.62 -20.09
N PRO A 262 3.70 19.59 -20.96
CA PRO A 262 2.68 18.55 -20.77
C PRO A 262 3.13 17.12 -21.17
N GLY A 263 4.20 16.59 -20.57
CA GLY A 263 4.55 15.16 -20.65
C GLY A 263 3.57 14.28 -19.87
N PRO A 264 3.81 12.98 -19.64
CA PRO A 264 2.88 12.15 -18.88
C PRO A 264 2.87 12.62 -17.42
N ALA A 265 1.94 13.50 -17.08
CA ALA A 265 1.62 13.81 -15.70
C ALA A 265 1.03 12.56 -15.05
N LEU A 266 1.67 12.09 -13.98
CA LEU A 266 1.28 10.86 -13.29
C LEU A 266 0.48 11.19 -12.03
N LYS A 267 -0.55 10.40 -11.76
CA LYS A 267 -1.15 10.33 -10.41
C LYS A 267 -0.14 9.60 -9.53
N VAL A 268 0.34 10.26 -8.48
CA VAL A 268 1.34 9.66 -7.58
C VAL A 268 0.87 9.75 -6.14
N ALA A 269 1.25 8.77 -5.34
CA ALA A 269 1.15 8.84 -3.89
C ALA A 269 2.45 8.32 -3.26
N PHE A 270 2.77 8.87 -2.09
CA PHE A 270 3.87 8.41 -1.26
C PHE A 270 3.33 8.12 0.15
N ALA A 271 3.63 6.93 0.68
CA ALA A 271 3.31 6.54 2.05
C ALA A 271 4.57 6.11 2.81
N GLU A 272 4.86 6.77 3.92
CA GLU A 272 6.07 6.57 4.72
C GLU A 272 5.83 5.50 5.80
N PHE A 273 6.03 4.22 5.45
CA PHE A 273 5.85 3.12 6.41
C PHE A 273 6.79 3.19 7.61
N ALA A 274 7.90 3.93 7.53
CA ALA A 274 8.75 4.21 8.68
C ALA A 274 7.94 4.71 9.89
N ARG A 275 6.81 5.43 9.69
CA ARG A 275 5.91 5.85 10.77
C ARG A 275 5.34 4.71 11.61
N ILE A 276 5.04 3.57 10.97
CA ILE A 276 4.56 2.37 11.68
C ILE A 276 5.70 1.82 12.52
N TRP A 277 6.89 1.66 11.93
CA TRP A 277 8.07 1.13 12.63
C TRP A 277 8.51 2.03 13.78
N ASP A 278 8.63 3.34 13.57
CA ASP A 278 8.98 4.30 14.61
C ASP A 278 7.94 4.25 15.74
N GLY A 279 6.65 4.18 15.39
CA GLY A 279 5.58 4.09 16.38
C GLY A 279 5.64 2.82 17.24
N VAL A 280 6.00 1.69 16.64
CA VAL A 280 6.13 0.39 17.32
C VAL A 280 7.42 0.31 18.13
N LEU A 281 8.55 0.76 17.57
CA LEU A 281 9.91 0.51 18.08
C LEU A 281 10.50 1.66 18.91
N ASP A 282 10.19 2.93 18.59
CA ASP A 282 10.86 4.10 19.18
C ASP A 282 10.14 4.66 20.43
N GLY A 283 9.38 3.81 21.11
CA GLY A 283 8.86 4.05 22.46
C GLY A 283 7.67 5.01 22.57
N SER A 284 7.16 5.57 21.47
CA SER A 284 5.89 6.31 21.45
C SER A 284 5.18 6.16 20.11
N PRO A 285 3.95 5.59 20.07
CA PRO A 285 3.16 5.16 21.23
C PRO A 285 3.61 3.83 21.85
N GLY A 286 4.55 3.11 21.22
CA GLY A 286 5.05 1.81 21.66
C GLY A 286 4.20 0.66 21.11
N PHE A 287 4.80 -0.54 21.00
CA PHE A 287 4.16 -1.71 20.41
C PHE A 287 2.86 -2.12 21.12
N GLU A 288 2.73 -1.92 22.43
CA GLU A 288 1.50 -2.24 23.17
C GLU A 288 0.32 -1.36 22.74
N ALA A 289 0.56 -0.13 22.29
CA ALA A 289 -0.49 0.75 21.79
C ALA A 289 -1.09 0.24 20.48
N PHE A 290 -0.32 -0.53 19.71
CA PHE A 290 -0.79 -1.24 18.52
C PHE A 290 -1.47 -2.57 18.87
N GLY A 291 -1.38 -3.04 20.12
CA GLY A 291 -1.91 -4.34 20.56
C GLY A 291 -0.86 -5.46 20.61
N TYR A 292 0.38 -5.22 20.18
CA TYR A 292 1.44 -6.23 20.27
C TYR A 292 1.85 -6.50 21.72
N THR A 293 2.40 -7.68 21.97
CA THR A 293 2.97 -8.10 23.25
C THR A 293 4.49 -8.20 23.22
N SER A 294 5.09 -8.24 22.02
CA SER A 294 6.53 -8.26 21.81
C SER A 294 6.92 -7.67 20.46
N THR A 295 8.14 -7.11 20.42
CA THR A 295 8.83 -6.72 19.18
C THR A 295 9.93 -7.70 18.77
N ASP A 296 10.14 -8.78 19.52
CA ASP A 296 11.01 -9.88 19.10
C ASP A 296 10.37 -10.65 17.93
N ALA A 297 11.18 -11.45 17.23
CA ALA A 297 10.66 -12.40 16.25
C ALA A 297 10.02 -13.60 16.96
N CYS A 298 8.80 -13.99 16.56
CA CYS A 298 8.13 -15.19 17.08
C CYS A 298 8.88 -16.49 16.70
N ILE A 299 9.48 -16.52 15.50
CA ILE A 299 10.32 -17.61 15.02
C ILE A 299 11.78 -17.18 15.07
N VAL A 300 12.61 -17.98 15.73
CA VAL A 300 14.06 -17.74 15.86
C VAL A 300 14.90 -18.71 15.02
N ASP A 301 14.34 -19.86 14.62
CA ASP A 301 15.01 -20.81 13.70
C ASP A 301 14.72 -20.42 12.24
N CYS A 302 15.45 -19.43 11.77
CA CYS A 302 15.23 -18.82 10.45
C CYS A 302 16.57 -18.40 9.82
N SER A 303 16.67 -18.64 8.52
CA SER A 303 17.81 -18.32 7.66
C SER A 303 17.32 -17.72 6.35
N ASP A 304 18.22 -17.18 5.54
CA ASP A 304 17.90 -16.61 4.22
C ASP A 304 17.23 -17.61 3.25
N THR A 305 17.33 -18.92 3.54
CA THR A 305 16.83 -19.99 2.68
C THR A 305 15.62 -20.74 3.22
N PHE A 306 15.36 -20.68 4.52
CA PHE A 306 14.31 -21.45 5.17
C PHE A 306 14.09 -20.95 6.60
N CYS A 307 12.82 -20.90 7.00
CA CYS A 307 12.39 -20.58 8.37
C CYS A 307 11.41 -21.66 8.84
N SER A 308 11.71 -22.25 10.00
CA SER A 308 10.96 -23.38 10.55
C SER A 308 9.90 -22.93 11.53
N THR A 309 8.73 -23.57 11.52
CA THR A 309 7.74 -23.42 12.61
C THR A 309 8.17 -24.11 13.90
N ASP A 310 9.27 -24.87 13.90
CA ASP A 310 9.77 -25.56 15.09
C ASP A 310 10.21 -24.55 16.17
N GLY A 311 9.61 -24.67 17.35
CA GLY A 311 9.90 -23.75 18.46
C GLY A 311 9.34 -22.33 18.29
N MET A 312 8.41 -22.13 17.35
CA MET A 312 7.62 -20.90 17.22
C MET A 312 6.93 -20.55 18.54
N CYS A 313 6.80 -19.25 18.82
CA CYS A 313 6.05 -18.75 19.97
C CYS A 313 4.56 -19.19 19.95
N ASP A 314 3.92 -19.16 21.12
CA ASP A 314 2.53 -19.62 21.27
C ASP A 314 1.49 -18.67 20.62
N ASP A 315 1.85 -17.40 20.43
CA ASP A 315 0.96 -16.33 19.96
C ASP A 315 1.63 -15.46 18.88
N PRO A 316 1.80 -15.97 17.65
CA PRO A 316 2.45 -15.23 16.56
C PRO A 316 1.69 -13.97 16.13
N ASP A 317 0.39 -13.89 16.41
CA ASP A 317 -0.46 -12.79 15.97
C ASP A 317 -0.23 -11.51 16.80
N HIS A 318 0.28 -11.63 18.03
CA HIS A 318 0.63 -10.50 18.89
C HIS A 318 2.14 -10.20 18.96
N TYR A 319 2.96 -10.84 18.12
CA TYR A 319 4.38 -10.49 17.95
C TYR A 319 4.53 -9.62 16.70
N PHE A 320 5.15 -8.45 16.83
CA PHE A 320 5.31 -7.55 15.68
C PHE A 320 6.08 -8.23 14.55
N TYR A 321 7.18 -8.90 14.86
CA TYR A 321 7.93 -9.69 13.91
C TYR A 321 7.55 -11.17 13.99
N TYR A 322 7.20 -11.76 12.84
CA TYR A 322 6.92 -13.18 12.75
C TYR A 322 8.21 -13.99 12.58
N ILE A 323 9.00 -13.64 11.57
CA ILE A 323 10.39 -14.08 11.39
C ILE A 323 11.32 -12.87 11.57
N PRO A 324 12.65 -13.06 11.77
CA PRO A 324 13.55 -11.95 12.00
C PRO A 324 13.43 -10.85 10.93
N GLY A 325 13.10 -9.65 11.39
CA GLY A 325 12.99 -8.46 10.54
C GLY A 325 11.82 -8.45 9.56
N HIS A 326 10.83 -9.34 9.66
CA HIS A 326 9.62 -9.30 8.83
C HIS A 326 8.36 -9.29 9.70
N PRO A 327 7.42 -8.37 9.45
CA PRO A 327 6.23 -8.25 10.27
C PRO A 327 5.35 -9.51 10.14
N ASN A 328 4.54 -9.78 11.16
CA ASN A 328 3.47 -10.76 11.03
C ASN A 328 2.37 -10.27 10.07
N LYS A 329 1.39 -11.14 9.79
CA LYS A 329 0.26 -10.86 8.89
C LYS A 329 -0.53 -9.61 9.35
N GLU A 330 -0.64 -9.37 10.66
CA GLU A 330 -1.37 -8.23 11.19
C GLU A 330 -0.60 -6.92 11.00
N GLY A 331 0.73 -6.96 11.07
CA GLY A 331 1.59 -5.87 10.63
C GLY A 331 1.40 -5.52 9.15
N HIS A 332 1.19 -6.51 8.28
CA HIS A 332 0.84 -6.27 6.88
C HIS A 332 -0.55 -5.65 6.72
N VAL A 333 -1.53 -6.02 7.55
CA VAL A 333 -2.84 -5.34 7.59
C VAL A 333 -2.66 -3.87 8.01
N LEU A 334 -1.80 -3.57 9.00
CA LEU A 334 -1.49 -2.20 9.40
C LEU A 334 -0.88 -1.38 8.25
N MET A 335 0.01 -1.98 7.46
CA MET A 335 0.57 -1.34 6.26
C MET A 335 -0.53 -1.02 5.24
N ALA A 336 -1.46 -1.94 4.99
CA ALA A 336 -2.60 -1.71 4.09
C ALA A 336 -3.57 -0.64 4.63
N GLU A 337 -3.83 -0.62 5.93
CA GLU A 337 -4.60 0.43 6.62
C GLU A 337 -3.94 1.80 6.50
N TYR A 338 -2.63 1.86 6.75
CA TYR A 338 -1.88 3.10 6.65
C TYR A 338 -1.93 3.69 5.24
N VAL A 339 -1.72 2.88 4.20
CA VAL A 339 -1.87 3.33 2.80
C VAL A 339 -3.28 3.82 2.52
N ARG A 340 -4.33 3.12 3.01
CA ARG A 340 -5.71 3.60 2.86
C ARG A 340 -5.89 4.97 3.53
N GLU A 341 -5.35 5.16 4.73
CA GLU A 341 -5.40 6.47 5.40
C GLU A 341 -4.66 7.56 4.62
N VAL A 342 -3.48 7.27 4.05
CA VAL A 342 -2.75 8.22 3.19
C VAL A 342 -3.60 8.61 1.98
N LEU A 343 -4.13 7.61 1.27
CA LEU A 343 -4.91 7.84 0.05
C LEU A 343 -6.23 8.57 0.33
N ASP A 344 -6.83 8.39 1.50
CA ASP A 344 -8.09 9.06 1.85
C ASP A 344 -7.88 10.46 2.47
N ARG A 345 -6.80 10.66 3.24
CA ARG A 345 -6.62 11.85 4.09
C ARG A 345 -5.59 12.85 3.56
N CYS A 346 -4.54 12.38 2.88
CA CYS A 346 -3.41 13.22 2.49
C CYS A 346 -3.54 13.72 1.04
N ILE A 347 -4.71 14.23 0.67
CA ILE A 347 -4.99 14.70 -0.69
C ILE A 347 -4.20 15.99 -0.98
N GLU A 348 -3.37 15.97 -2.04
CA GLU A 348 -2.70 17.15 -2.57
C GLU A 348 -3.76 18.15 -3.09
N GLN A 349 -3.65 19.41 -2.69
CA GLN A 349 -4.62 20.47 -3.03
C GLN A 349 -4.29 21.21 -4.33
#